data_AF-A0A8S2UAS3-F1
#
_entry.id   AF-A0A8S2UAS3-F1
#
_cell.length_a   1.000
_cell.length_b   1.000
_cell.length_c   1.000
_cell.angle_alpha   90.00
_cell.angle_beta   90.00
_cell.angle_gamma   90.00
#
_symmetry.space_group_name_H-M   'P 1'
#
loop_
_entity.id
_entity.type
_entity.pdbx_description
1 polymer ?
#
loop_
_entity_poly.entity_id
_entity_poly.type
_entity_poly.pdbx_seq_one_letter_code
_entity_poly.pdbx_strand_id
1 'polypeptide(L)'
;MAQPLAVDIDKIKSIIQSNNSIKKSTQTCVRQFLDLQARFLEEVDTVYHRLDTVEHVADIFPDEEKKSILNEFGPLEQVQLAVCGYNSSGKTSFIHELLGYGDFLPAGEGAVTARIVKFSYAPPEDACLIKYSTVVDYTKVEDQVDLSNCFKDNKTAKTRTKALRTLIKIHLRRPEG
;
A
#
# COMPACT_ATOMS: atom_id res chain seq x y z
N MET A 1 2.79 -33.39 -28.10
CA MET A 1 2.05 -32.36 -28.85
C MET A 1 1.29 -31.51 -27.83
N ALA A 2 1.69 -30.26 -27.63
CA ALA A 2 1.04 -29.37 -26.67
C ALA A 2 -0.17 -28.71 -27.35
N GLN A 3 -1.37 -28.89 -26.78
CA GLN A 3 -2.56 -28.17 -27.25
C GLN A 3 -2.40 -26.67 -26.97
N PRO A 4 -2.73 -25.78 -27.93
CA PRO A 4 -2.75 -24.36 -27.67
C PRO A 4 -3.84 -24.06 -26.63
N LEU A 5 -3.44 -23.41 -25.52
CA LEU A 5 -4.36 -22.86 -24.53
C LEU A 5 -5.22 -21.81 -25.22
N ALA A 6 -6.45 -22.18 -25.59
CA ALA A 6 -7.43 -21.24 -26.08
C ALA A 6 -7.70 -20.21 -24.98
N VAL A 7 -7.21 -19.00 -25.19
CA VAL A 7 -7.46 -17.88 -24.29
C VAL A 7 -8.94 -17.54 -24.41
N ASP A 8 -9.67 -17.77 -23.32
CA ASP A 8 -11.09 -17.46 -23.22
C ASP A 8 -11.27 -15.93 -23.20
N ILE A 9 -11.52 -15.36 -24.38
CA ILE A 9 -11.68 -13.93 -24.62
C ILE A 9 -12.83 -13.35 -23.78
N ASP A 10 -13.87 -14.13 -23.54
CA ASP A 10 -15.03 -13.67 -22.78
C ASP A 10 -14.73 -13.60 -21.29
N LYS A 11 -13.89 -14.52 -20.78
CA LYS A 11 -13.34 -14.42 -19.43
C LYS A 11 -12.46 -13.19 -19.24
N ILE A 12 -11.63 -12.84 -20.23
CA ILE A 12 -10.80 -11.62 -20.17
C ILE A 12 -11.69 -10.37 -20.16
N LYS A 13 -12.71 -10.30 -21.02
CA LYS A 13 -13.66 -9.17 -21.03
C LYS A 13 -14.37 -9.01 -19.68
N SER A 14 -14.80 -10.12 -19.07
CA SER A 14 -15.42 -10.12 -17.74
C SER A 14 -14.48 -9.57 -16.66
N ILE A 15 -13.20 -9.99 -16.67
CA ILE A 15 -12.19 -9.48 -15.73
C ILE A 15 -11.97 -7.97 -15.92
N ILE A 16 -11.85 -7.50 -17.16
CA ILE A 16 -11.68 -6.07 -17.46
C ILE A 16 -12.88 -5.26 -16.96
N GLN A 17 -14.10 -5.75 -17.18
CA GLN A 17 -15.32 -5.10 -16.69
C GLN A 17 -15.36 -5.06 -15.16
N SER A 18 -15.00 -6.17 -14.49
CA SER A 18 -14.91 -6.23 -13.03
C SER A 18 -13.90 -5.22 -12.48
N ASN A 19 -12.69 -5.17 -13.06
CA ASN A 19 -11.65 -4.23 -12.65
C ASN A 19 -12.07 -2.77 -12.84
N ASN A 20 -12.76 -2.46 -13.94
CA ASN A 20 -13.32 -1.13 -14.18
C ASN A 20 -14.40 -0.76 -13.17
N SER A 21 -15.25 -1.71 -12.79
CA SER A 21 -16.27 -1.52 -11.74
C SER A 21 -15.63 -1.23 -10.38
N ILE A 22 -14.64 -2.04 -9.99
CA ILE A 22 -13.87 -1.85 -8.74
C ILE A 22 -13.20 -0.48 -8.73
N LYS A 23 -12.49 -0.12 -9.81
CA LYS A 23 -11.83 1.19 -9.94
C LYS A 23 -12.84 2.33 -9.76
N LYS A 24 -14.00 2.25 -10.40
CA LYS A 24 -15.04 3.29 -10.29
C LYS A 24 -15.58 3.38 -8.87
N SER A 25 -15.84 2.24 -8.23
CA SER A 25 -16.31 2.19 -6.84
C SER A 25 -15.30 2.78 -5.87
N THR A 26 -14.01 2.43 -5.99
CA THR A 26 -12.94 3.00 -5.19
C THR A 26 -12.83 4.52 -5.38
N GLN A 27 -12.87 4.99 -6.63
CA GLN A 27 -12.85 6.43 -6.92
C GLN A 27 -14.04 7.18 -6.33
N THR A 28 -15.25 6.60 -6.39
CA THR A 28 -16.44 7.16 -5.75
C THR A 28 -16.29 7.23 -4.23
N CYS A 29 -15.80 6.16 -3.60
CA CYS A 29 -15.64 6.08 -2.16
C CYS A 29 -14.59 7.09 -1.66
N VAL A 30 -13.45 7.21 -2.36
CA VAL A 30 -12.43 8.23 -2.07
C VAL A 30 -13.01 9.65 -2.19
N ARG A 31 -13.80 9.92 -3.23
CA ARG A 31 -14.43 11.23 -3.40
C ARG A 31 -15.41 11.54 -2.26
N GLN A 32 -16.23 10.57 -1.86
CA GLN A 32 -17.14 10.72 -0.72
C GLN A 32 -16.39 10.97 0.59
N PHE A 33 -15.28 10.28 0.80
CA PHE A 33 -14.42 10.51 1.96
C PHE A 33 -13.85 11.93 1.98
N LEU A 34 -13.32 12.41 0.85
CA LEU A 34 -12.80 13.78 0.74
C LEU A 34 -13.90 14.82 0.95
N ASP A 35 -15.10 14.59 0.42
CA ASP A 35 -16.24 15.48 0.66
C ASP A 35 -16.65 15.51 2.14
N LEU A 36 -16.67 14.34 2.80
CA LEU A 36 -16.94 14.25 4.24
C LEU A 36 -15.86 14.93 5.08
N GLN A 37 -14.59 14.76 4.71
CA GLN A 37 -13.47 15.44 5.35
C GLN A 37 -13.59 16.96 5.21
N ALA A 38 -13.90 17.45 4.01
CA ALA A 38 -14.08 18.88 3.75
C ALA A 38 -15.25 19.45 4.57
N ARG A 39 -16.40 18.76 4.60
CA ARG A 39 -17.55 19.15 5.43
C ARG A 39 -17.24 19.13 6.92
N PHE A 40 -16.52 18.10 7.39
CA PHE A 40 -16.09 18.04 8.78
C PHE A 40 -15.20 19.22 9.13
N LEU A 41 -14.23 19.57 8.27
CA LEU A 41 -13.38 20.74 8.49
C LEU A 41 -14.18 22.05 8.47
N GLU A 42 -15.18 22.19 7.59
CA GLU A 42 -16.07 23.35 7.54
C GLU A 42 -16.97 23.45 8.79
N GLU A 43 -17.51 22.32 9.27
CA GLU A 43 -18.28 22.24 10.51
C GLU A 43 -17.40 22.58 11.72
N VAL A 44 -16.18 22.06 11.76
CA VAL A 44 -15.19 22.37 12.78
C VAL A 44 -14.87 23.86 12.75
N ASP A 45 -14.57 24.44 11.58
CA ASP A 45 -14.29 25.88 11.42
C ASP A 45 -15.47 26.75 11.87
N THR A 46 -16.70 26.36 11.53
CA THR A 46 -17.93 27.02 11.97
C THR A 46 -18.11 26.95 13.48
N VAL A 47 -17.78 25.82 14.10
CA VAL A 47 -17.82 25.63 15.55
C VAL A 47 -16.71 26.44 16.24
N TYR A 48 -15.49 26.47 15.69
CA TYR A 48 -14.37 27.26 16.19
C TYR A 48 -14.64 28.77 16.10
N HIS A 49 -15.23 29.26 15.00
CA HIS A 49 -15.64 30.66 14.87
C HIS A 49 -16.84 31.03 15.76
N ARG A 50 -17.69 30.07 16.15
CA ARG A 50 -18.69 30.27 17.22
C ARG A 50 -18.07 30.27 18.61
N LEU A 51 -16.87 29.70 18.76
CA LEU A 51 -16.11 29.57 20.00
C LEU A 51 -15.06 30.68 20.18
N ASP A 52 -15.11 31.79 19.42
CA ASP A 52 -14.38 33.05 19.68
C ASP A 52 -14.67 33.68 21.07
N THR A 53 -15.38 32.97 21.95
CA THR A 53 -15.56 33.29 23.38
C THR A 53 -14.85 32.32 24.33
N VAL A 54 -14.15 31.30 23.84
CA VAL A 54 -13.43 30.33 24.69
C VAL A 54 -12.05 30.06 24.10
N GLU A 55 -11.06 30.81 24.59
CA GLU A 55 -9.64 30.84 24.19
C GLU A 55 -8.86 29.49 24.29
N HIS A 56 -9.49 28.33 24.52
CA HIS A 56 -8.77 27.09 24.85
C HIS A 56 -9.29 25.80 24.17
N VAL A 57 -9.84 25.88 22.96
CA VAL A 57 -10.29 24.65 22.27
C VAL A 57 -9.12 23.86 21.65
N ALA A 58 -8.00 24.54 21.33
CA ALA A 58 -6.80 23.90 20.78
C ALA A 58 -6.12 22.91 21.75
N ASP A 59 -6.46 22.95 23.05
CA ASP A 59 -5.91 22.05 24.08
C ASP A 59 -6.81 20.84 24.40
N ILE A 60 -7.99 20.71 23.77
CA ILE A 60 -8.96 19.65 24.13
C ILE A 60 -8.53 18.27 23.62
N PHE A 61 -7.65 18.21 22.61
CA PHE A 61 -7.07 16.94 22.15
C PHE A 61 -5.56 17.10 22.00
N PRO A 62 -4.78 16.74 23.03
CA PRO A 62 -3.33 16.65 22.90
C PRO A 62 -2.98 15.78 21.69
N ASP A 63 -2.02 16.21 20.87
CA ASP A 63 -1.59 15.48 19.66
C ASP A 63 -1.23 14.00 19.92
N GLU A 64 -0.84 13.70 21.16
CA GLU A 64 -0.59 12.35 21.67
C GLU A 64 -1.87 11.48 21.74
N GLU A 65 -3.00 12.01 22.20
CA GLU A 65 -4.28 11.29 22.28
C GLU A 65 -4.89 11.08 20.88
N LYS A 66 -4.77 12.07 20.00
CA LYS A 66 -5.15 11.92 18.58
C LYS A 66 -4.36 10.80 17.90
N LYS A 67 -3.04 10.74 18.12
CA LYS A 67 -2.19 9.65 17.63
C LYS A 67 -2.55 8.32 18.27
N SER A 68 -2.83 8.29 19.57
CA SER A 68 -3.24 7.08 20.29
C SER A 68 -4.54 6.51 19.72
N ILE A 69 -5.58 7.33 19.54
CA ILE A 69 -6.87 6.92 18.98
C ILE A 69 -6.71 6.50 17.51
N LEU A 70 -5.94 7.24 16.70
CA LEU A 70 -5.65 6.84 15.31
C LEU A 70 -4.85 5.54 15.22
N ASN A 71 -4.00 5.24 16.20
CA ASN A 71 -3.25 3.98 16.27
C ASN A 71 -4.05 2.82 16.89
N GLU A 72 -5.05 3.13 17.73
CA GLU A 72 -5.94 2.15 18.37
C GLU A 72 -7.05 1.68 17.39
N PHE A 73 -7.55 2.58 16.54
CA PHE A 73 -8.55 2.27 15.50
C PHE A 73 -7.94 2.05 14.10
N GLY A 74 -6.73 2.54 13.85
CA GLY A 74 -6.01 2.39 12.58
C GLY A 74 -5.76 0.95 12.10
N PRO A 75 -5.65 -0.09 12.95
CA PRO A 75 -5.53 -1.47 12.50
C PRO A 75 -6.85 -2.06 11.96
N LEU A 76 -8.00 -1.50 12.34
CA LEU A 76 -9.32 -2.08 12.09
C LEU A 76 -9.99 -1.62 10.78
N GLU A 77 -9.56 -0.49 10.20
CA GLU A 77 -10.17 0.08 8.98
C GLU A 77 -9.18 0.39 7.84
N GLN A 78 -8.00 -0.25 7.82
CA GLN A 78 -7.12 -0.12 6.65
C GLN A 78 -7.73 -0.83 5.45
N VAL A 79 -7.97 -0.08 4.37
CA VAL A 79 -8.37 -0.66 3.08
C VAL A 79 -7.23 -1.56 2.57
N GLN A 80 -7.48 -2.86 2.53
CA GLN A 80 -6.52 -3.85 2.07
C GLN A 80 -6.90 -4.33 0.67
N LEU A 81 -5.92 -4.33 -0.25
CA LEU A 81 -6.05 -4.90 -1.58
C LEU A 81 -5.17 -6.14 -1.69
N ALA A 82 -5.80 -7.32 -1.81
CA ALA A 82 -5.09 -8.56 -2.09
C ALA A 82 -4.98 -8.79 -3.61
N VAL A 83 -3.77 -8.96 -4.11
CA VAL A 83 -3.51 -9.25 -5.54
C VAL A 83 -3.05 -10.70 -5.69
N CYS A 84 -3.96 -11.55 -6.16
CA CYS A 84 -3.74 -12.99 -6.31
C CYS A 84 -3.80 -13.43 -7.78
N GLY A 85 -3.11 -14.52 -8.13
CA GLY A 85 -3.08 -15.03 -9.49
C GLY A 85 -1.91 -15.97 -9.75
N TYR A 86 -1.97 -16.72 -10.86
CA TYR A 86 -0.93 -17.67 -11.26
C TYR A 86 0.44 -17.00 -11.45
N ASN A 87 1.51 -17.81 -11.45
CA ASN A 87 2.84 -17.32 -11.78
C ASN A 87 2.83 -16.64 -13.15
N SER A 88 3.60 -15.56 -13.27
CA SER A 88 3.67 -14.77 -14.51
C SER A 88 2.36 -14.13 -14.99
N SER A 89 1.30 -14.06 -14.16
CA SER A 89 0.05 -13.39 -14.52
C SER A 89 0.11 -11.85 -14.46
N GLY A 90 1.30 -11.24 -14.37
CA GLY A 90 1.48 -9.79 -14.34
C GLY A 90 1.17 -9.09 -13.00
N LYS A 91 1.01 -9.82 -11.88
CA LYS A 91 0.70 -9.22 -10.55
C LYS A 91 1.64 -8.09 -10.15
N THR A 92 2.94 -8.32 -10.29
CA THR A 92 3.96 -7.33 -9.92
C THR A 92 3.88 -6.09 -10.82
N SER A 93 3.69 -6.28 -12.12
CA SER A 93 3.51 -5.19 -13.09
C SER A 93 2.25 -4.38 -12.79
N PHE A 94 1.14 -5.04 -12.40
CA PHE A 94 -0.08 -4.36 -11.97
C PHE A 94 0.17 -3.49 -10.74
N ILE A 95 0.92 -3.99 -9.74
CA ILE A 95 1.27 -3.21 -8.55
C ILE A 95 2.14 -2.00 -8.90
N HIS A 96 3.12 -2.14 -9.79
CA HIS A 96 3.95 -1.02 -10.26
C HIS A 96 3.11 0.07 -10.93
N GLU A 97 2.20 -0.33 -11.82
CA GLU A 97 1.29 0.59 -12.49
C GLU A 97 0.34 1.28 -11.49
N LEU A 98 -0.23 0.52 -10.55
CA LEU A 98 -1.15 1.05 -9.54
C LEU A 98 -0.48 2.09 -8.63
N LEU A 99 0.77 1.85 -8.23
CA LEU A 99 1.51 2.74 -7.34
C LEU A 99 2.16 3.92 -8.07
N GLY A 100 2.21 3.91 -9.41
CA GLY A 100 2.92 4.92 -10.20
C GLY A 100 4.42 5.01 -9.88
N TYR A 101 4.98 3.96 -9.28
CA TYR A 101 6.38 3.88 -8.86
C TYR A 101 7.06 2.77 -9.67
N GLY A 102 8.20 3.10 -10.29
CA GLY A 102 8.90 2.19 -11.22
C GLY A 102 9.34 0.86 -10.60
N ASP A 103 9.94 -0.03 -11.38
CA ASP A 103 10.20 -1.46 -11.07
C ASP A 103 11.05 -1.75 -9.81
N PHE A 104 10.51 -1.52 -8.61
CA PHE A 104 11.20 -1.78 -7.34
C PHE A 104 11.01 -3.23 -6.85
N LEU A 105 9.89 -3.85 -7.22
CA LEU A 105 9.70 -5.28 -7.02
C LEU A 105 10.29 -6.04 -8.19
N PRO A 106 10.81 -7.25 -7.95
CA PRO A 106 11.30 -8.07 -9.03
C PRO A 106 10.11 -8.56 -9.88
N ALA A 107 10.03 -8.06 -11.12
CA ALA A 107 9.12 -8.53 -12.17
C ALA A 107 9.94 -9.19 -13.30
N GLY A 108 9.46 -10.30 -13.86
CA GLY A 108 10.13 -11.01 -14.96
C GLY A 108 9.98 -12.54 -14.91
N GLU A 109 10.46 -13.23 -15.96
CA GLU A 109 10.37 -14.68 -16.15
C GLU A 109 11.09 -15.46 -15.04
N GLY A 110 10.34 -16.29 -14.33
CA GLY A 110 10.81 -17.17 -13.26
C GLY A 110 9.84 -17.21 -12.08
N ALA A 111 10.04 -18.15 -11.16
CA ALA A 111 9.31 -18.19 -9.88
C ALA A 111 9.89 -17.13 -8.92
N VAL A 112 9.69 -15.85 -9.22
CA VAL A 112 10.45 -14.76 -8.59
C VAL A 112 9.82 -14.26 -7.28
N THR A 113 8.52 -14.46 -7.05
CA THR A 113 7.82 -14.03 -5.82
C THR A 113 7.12 -15.22 -5.15
N ALA A 114 7.89 -16.07 -4.48
CA ALA A 114 7.36 -17.15 -3.65
C ALA A 114 6.94 -16.67 -2.23
N ARG A 115 7.05 -15.37 -1.95
CA ARG A 115 6.74 -14.76 -0.66
C ARG A 115 5.56 -13.81 -0.79
N ILE A 116 4.70 -13.80 0.22
CA ILE A 116 3.65 -12.79 0.36
C ILE A 116 4.32 -11.47 0.72
N VAL A 117 3.97 -10.42 -0.02
CA VAL A 117 4.49 -9.07 0.22
C VAL A 117 3.32 -8.17 0.58
N LYS A 118 3.39 -7.56 1.76
CA LYS A 118 2.45 -6.54 2.21
C LYS A 118 3.11 -5.17 2.04
N PHE A 119 2.39 -4.25 1.42
CA PHE A 119 2.78 -2.84 1.37
C PHE A 119 1.90 -2.06 2.34
N SER A 120 2.52 -1.21 3.13
CA SER A 120 1.85 -0.24 3.98
C SER A 120 2.53 1.11 3.79
N TYR A 121 1.77 2.18 4.01
CA TYR A 121 2.35 3.52 4.08
C TYR A 121 3.20 3.63 5.34
N ALA A 122 4.38 4.24 5.21
CA ALA A 122 5.25 4.63 6.30
C ALA A 122 5.99 5.91 5.90
N PRO A 123 6.30 6.80 6.85
CA PRO A 123 7.21 7.90 6.58
C PRO A 123 8.61 7.37 6.20
N PRO A 124 9.41 8.13 5.44
CA PRO A 124 10.71 7.67 4.93
C PRO A 124 11.67 7.12 5.99
N GLU A 125 11.68 7.71 7.17
CA GLU A 125 12.48 7.33 8.33
C GLU A 125 12.11 5.96 8.92
N ASP A 126 10.85 5.54 8.75
CA ASP A 126 10.32 4.28 9.26
C ASP A 126 10.17 3.20 8.17
N ALA A 127 10.58 3.52 6.93
CA ALA A 127 10.45 2.61 5.81
C ALA A 127 11.29 1.34 6.06
N CYS A 128 10.63 0.18 6.12
CA CYS A 128 11.29 -1.10 6.31
C CYS A 128 10.64 -2.21 5.48
N LEU A 129 11.39 -3.29 5.24
CA LEU A 129 10.89 -4.54 4.71
C LEU A 129 10.87 -5.57 5.84
N ILE A 130 9.69 -6.10 6.15
CA ILE A 130 9.53 -7.14 7.17
C ILE A 130 9.27 -8.47 6.48
N LYS A 131 10.08 -9.47 6.84
CA LYS A 131 9.90 -10.86 6.44
C LYS A 131 9.24 -11.61 7.59
N TYR A 132 8.05 -12.16 7.33
CA TYR A 132 7.36 -13.04 8.26
C TYR A 132 7.69 -14.49 7.98
N SER A 133 7.78 -15.27 9.05
CA SER A 133 8.04 -16.73 8.97
C SER A 133 6.87 -17.49 8.35
N THR A 134 5.62 -17.07 8.61
CA THR A 134 4.42 -17.64 8.02
C THR A 134 3.37 -16.56 7.73
N VAL A 135 2.38 -16.90 6.90
CA VAL A 135 1.24 -16.02 6.56
C VAL A 135 0.24 -15.89 7.71
N VAL A 136 0.21 -16.90 8.60
CA VAL A 136 -0.78 -16.98 9.68
C VAL A 136 -0.28 -16.23 10.93
N ASP A 137 1.03 -16.09 11.08
CA ASP A 137 1.67 -15.48 12.25
C ASP A 137 2.47 -14.23 11.87
N TYR A 138 1.76 -13.10 11.78
CA TYR A 138 2.35 -11.78 11.58
C TYR A 138 3.09 -11.24 12.82
N THR A 139 3.05 -11.95 13.95
CA THR A 139 3.77 -11.52 15.16
C THR A 139 5.21 -12.01 15.15
N LYS A 140 5.49 -13.09 14.41
CA LYS A 140 6.82 -13.69 14.31
C LYS A 140 7.61 -13.19 13.11
N VAL A 141 8.28 -12.05 13.31
CA VAL A 141 9.25 -11.47 12.38
C VAL A 141 10.49 -12.36 12.28
N GLU A 142 10.83 -12.77 11.06
CA GLU A 142 12.06 -13.52 10.76
C GLU A 142 13.23 -12.59 10.46
N ASP A 143 12.97 -11.50 9.74
CA ASP A 143 13.97 -10.53 9.32
C ASP A 143 13.30 -9.15 9.12
N GLN A 144 14.01 -8.08 9.46
CA GLN A 144 13.57 -6.70 9.24
C GLN A 144 14.72 -5.90 8.65
N VAL A 145 14.49 -5.34 7.47
CA VAL A 145 15.49 -4.58 6.71
C VAL A 145 15.09 -3.12 6.71
N ASP A 146 15.96 -2.27 7.23
CA ASP A 146 15.80 -0.82 7.17
C ASP A 146 15.95 -0.31 5.72
N LEU A 147 14.91 0.34 5.21
CA LEU A 147 14.90 0.97 3.90
C LEU A 147 15.06 2.49 3.98
N SER A 148 15.13 3.09 5.17
CA SER A 148 15.18 4.54 5.37
C SER A 148 16.33 5.19 4.60
N ASN A 149 17.48 4.51 4.53
CA ASN A 149 18.66 4.96 3.77
C ASN A 149 18.41 5.08 2.26
N CYS A 150 17.38 4.42 1.71
CA CYS A 150 16.95 4.61 0.32
C CYS A 150 16.31 5.98 0.08
N PHE A 151 15.92 6.68 1.15
CA PHE A 151 15.17 7.94 1.10
C PHE A 151 15.91 9.14 1.70
N LYS A 152 17.04 8.94 2.40
CA LYS A 152 17.82 10.00 3.08
C LYS A 152 18.50 11.01 2.16
N ASP A 153 18.77 10.64 0.91
CA ASP A 153 19.35 11.56 -0.07
C ASP A 153 18.26 12.07 -1.03
N ASN A 154 18.34 13.34 -1.46
CA ASN A 154 17.56 13.97 -2.55
C ASN A 154 17.87 13.34 -3.94
N LYS A 155 17.99 12.01 -3.98
CA LYS A 155 18.16 11.19 -5.15
C LYS A 155 16.87 11.24 -5.97
N THR A 156 17.05 11.36 -7.28
CA THR A 156 15.95 11.24 -8.25
C THR A 156 15.16 9.95 -8.01
N ALA A 157 13.86 9.95 -8.34
CA ALA A 157 12.99 8.79 -8.18
C ALA A 157 13.61 7.51 -8.79
N LYS A 158 14.29 7.65 -9.95
CA LYS A 158 14.99 6.55 -10.64
C LYS A 158 16.10 5.92 -9.80
N THR A 159 16.92 6.71 -9.11
CA THR A 159 18.00 6.19 -8.26
C THR A 159 17.44 5.51 -7.01
N ARG A 160 16.35 6.07 -6.43
CA ARG A 160 15.65 5.45 -5.30
C ARG A 160 15.06 4.09 -5.68
N THR A 161 14.35 4.00 -6.81
CA THR A 161 13.82 2.73 -7.33
C THR A 161 14.90 1.69 -7.52
N LYS A 162 16.07 2.08 -8.06
CA LYS A 162 17.20 1.15 -8.24
C LYS A 162 17.77 0.64 -6.90
N ALA A 163 17.92 1.51 -5.91
CA ALA A 163 18.39 1.13 -4.58
C ALA A 163 17.41 0.16 -3.90
N LEU A 164 16.11 0.50 -3.90
CA LEU A 164 15.05 -0.34 -3.38
C LEU A 164 15.03 -1.71 -4.05
N ARG A 165 15.06 -1.75 -5.40
CA ARG A 165 15.10 -3.01 -6.15
C ARG A 165 16.28 -3.89 -5.76
N THR A 166 17.45 -3.29 -5.54
CA THR A 166 18.67 -4.02 -5.21
C THR A 166 18.56 -4.67 -3.85
N LEU A 167 18.09 -3.93 -2.84
CA LEU A 167 17.88 -4.44 -1.48
C LEU A 167 16.74 -5.48 -1.44
N ILE A 168 15.56 -5.12 -1.92
CA ILE A 168 14.36 -5.96 -1.87
C ILE A 168 14.57 -7.30 -2.60
N LYS A 169 15.28 -7.31 -3.73
CA LYS A 169 15.53 -8.54 -4.51
C LYS A 169 16.29 -9.60 -3.71
N ILE A 170 17.13 -9.22 -2.75
CA ILE A 170 17.86 -10.19 -1.91
C ILE A 170 16.87 -10.93 -1.00
N HIS A 171 15.92 -10.22 -0.41
CA HIS A 171 14.99 -10.76 0.58
C HIS A 171 13.70 -11.34 -0.03
N LEU A 172 13.41 -11.11 -1.31
CA LEU A 172 12.24 -11.70 -1.98
C LEU A 172 12.55 -12.94 -2.82
N ARG A 173 13.82 -13.32 -2.97
CA ARG A 173 14.19 -14.58 -3.64
C ARG A 173 13.62 -15.79 -2.88
N ARG A 174 13.22 -16.80 -3.65
CA ARG A 174 12.85 -18.11 -3.12
C ARG A 174 14.06 -18.68 -2.37
N PRO A 175 13.88 -19.26 -1.17
CA PRO A 175 14.94 -20.08 -0.57
C PRO A 175 15.30 -21.18 -1.57
N GLU A 176 16.59 -21.40 -1.82
CA GLU A 176 17.02 -22.59 -2.57
C GLU A 176 16.57 -23.80 -1.76
N GLY A 177 15.75 -24.66 -2.40
CA GLY A 177 15.30 -25.92 -1.84
C GLY A 177 16.27 -27.02 -2.20
#